data_AF-A0A131ZXL2-F1
#
_entry.id   AF-A0A131ZXL2-F1
#
_cell.length_a   1.000
_cell.length_b   1.000
_cell.length_c   1.000
_cell.angle_alpha   90.00
_cell.angle_beta   90.00
_cell.angle_gamma   90.00
#
_symmetry.space_group_name_H-M   'P 1'
#
loop_
_entity.id
_entity.type
_entity.pdbx_description
1 polymer ?
#
loop_
_entity_poly.entity_id
_entity_poly.type
_entity_poly.pdbx_seq_one_letter_code
_entity_poly.pdbx_strand_id
1 'polypeptide(L)'
;MKSFRIQSPKFTLIFSISTITVLLSQIITVVIYATVPTRVSVENLIDGPIIESTTNKFASNWWRLGTRKNYAKHHLQINATNFKERCTQIDFLTPLQQELCSLHHNLLNVVSRGARFGIEECQFQFKMNRWNCSAHDNQSVFGSIIDISEEKAFLHAISTAGVVYSVTRACTKGELNQCGCDDKVKSQDIKGKWEWGGCSDDIYYGSEFTRRFIDSIENPTDSEGIMNLHNNEVGRRV
;
A
#
# COMPACT_ATOMS: atom_id res chain seq x y z
N MET A 1 24.63 -15.09 -49.96
CA MET A 1 25.07 -14.60 -48.63
C MET A 1 25.10 -13.07 -48.66
N LYS A 2 24.09 -12.41 -48.09
CA LYS A 2 24.12 -10.98 -47.75
C LYS A 2 23.76 -10.88 -46.27
N SER A 3 24.72 -10.41 -45.48
CA SER A 3 24.61 -10.21 -44.04
C SER A 3 23.78 -8.96 -43.78
N PHE A 4 22.57 -9.12 -43.23
CA PHE A 4 21.80 -8.01 -42.69
C PHE A 4 22.22 -7.82 -41.22
N ARG A 5 23.01 -6.77 -40.97
CA ARG A 5 23.35 -6.31 -39.63
C ARG A 5 22.17 -5.49 -39.11
N ILE A 6 21.31 -6.12 -38.31
CA ILE A 6 20.21 -5.44 -37.60
C ILE A 6 20.83 -4.58 -36.49
N GLN A 7 20.72 -3.28 -36.63
CA GLN A 7 21.14 -2.31 -35.63
C GLN A 7 20.07 -2.29 -34.53
N SER A 8 20.39 -2.90 -33.38
CA SER A 8 19.54 -2.89 -32.19
C SER A 8 19.30 -1.45 -31.72
N PRO A 9 18.05 -0.99 -31.54
CA PRO A 9 17.83 0.19 -30.73
C PRO A 9 18.16 -0.22 -29.28
N LYS A 10 19.06 0.53 -28.66
CA LYS A 10 19.27 0.45 -27.21
C LYS A 10 17.97 0.85 -26.53
N PHE A 11 17.15 -0.12 -26.15
CA PHE A 11 16.04 0.07 -25.22
C PHE A 11 16.65 0.29 -23.83
N THR A 12 17.11 1.52 -23.58
CA THR A 12 17.30 2.01 -22.22
C THR A 12 15.90 2.20 -21.65
N LEU A 13 15.49 1.33 -20.73
CA LEU A 13 14.30 1.51 -19.89
C LEU A 13 14.49 2.77 -19.04
N ILE A 14 14.25 3.93 -19.64
CA ILE A 14 13.99 5.17 -18.92
C ILE A 14 12.54 5.06 -18.49
N PHE A 15 12.28 4.55 -17.28
CA PHE A 15 11.05 4.87 -16.56
C PHE A 15 11.08 6.38 -16.33
N SER A 16 10.57 7.13 -17.31
CA SER A 16 10.53 8.58 -17.28
C SER A 16 9.66 8.99 -16.10
N ILE A 17 10.21 9.84 -15.25
CA ILE A 17 9.56 10.60 -14.16
C ILE A 17 8.24 11.26 -14.63
N SER A 18 7.99 11.35 -15.94
CA SER A 18 6.76 11.83 -16.56
C SER A 18 5.52 10.95 -16.39
N THR A 19 5.63 9.63 -16.18
CA THR A 19 4.43 8.80 -15.90
C THR A 19 3.97 8.93 -14.46
N ILE A 20 4.90 9.16 -13.54
CA ILE A 20 4.62 9.43 -12.13
C ILE A 20 3.94 10.81 -11.98
N THR A 21 4.35 11.84 -12.72
CA THR A 21 3.66 13.14 -12.69
C THR A 21 2.26 13.11 -13.30
N VAL A 22 1.98 12.25 -14.28
CA VAL A 22 0.61 12.06 -14.81
C VAL A 22 -0.28 11.31 -13.82
N LEU A 23 0.24 10.28 -13.14
CA LEU A 23 -0.48 9.59 -12.05
C LEU A 23 -0.69 10.51 -10.84
N LEU A 24 0.31 11.31 -10.46
CA LEU A 24 0.18 12.34 -9.42
C LEU A 24 -0.83 13.43 -9.79
N SER A 25 -0.88 13.83 -11.05
CA SER A 25 -1.92 14.75 -11.55
C SER A 25 -3.30 14.12 -11.45
N GLN A 26 -3.46 12.82 -11.70
CA GLN A 26 -4.73 12.12 -11.47
C GLN A 26 -5.07 12.00 -9.98
N ILE A 27 -4.11 11.74 -9.09
CA ILE A 27 -4.35 11.76 -7.63
C ILE A 27 -4.79 13.16 -7.18
N ILE A 28 -4.07 14.21 -7.59
CA ILE A 28 -4.39 15.60 -7.23
C ILE A 28 -5.74 16.02 -7.83
N THR A 29 -6.06 15.62 -9.07
CA THR A 29 -7.34 15.94 -9.71
C THR A 29 -8.50 15.17 -9.06
N VAL A 30 -8.33 13.89 -8.70
CA VAL A 30 -9.36 13.12 -7.98
C VAL A 30 -9.62 13.69 -6.58
N VAL A 31 -8.59 14.17 -5.89
CA VAL A 31 -8.73 14.81 -4.56
C VAL A 31 -9.40 16.19 -4.67
N ILE A 32 -9.10 17.00 -5.70
CA ILE A 32 -9.72 18.32 -5.90
C ILE A 32 -11.18 18.23 -6.37
N TYR A 33 -11.57 17.20 -7.13
CA TYR A 33 -12.94 17.03 -7.65
C TYR A 33 -13.84 16.12 -6.79
N ALA A 34 -13.34 15.57 -5.69
CA ALA A 34 -14.16 14.90 -4.68
C ALA A 34 -14.93 15.93 -3.81
N THR A 35 -15.64 16.86 -4.44
CA THR A 35 -16.82 17.45 -3.82
C THR A 35 -17.78 16.31 -3.53
N VAL A 36 -17.99 16.03 -2.24
CA VAL A 36 -18.94 15.06 -1.68
C VAL A 36 -20.15 14.87 -2.61
N PRO A 37 -20.29 13.72 -3.31
CA PRO A 37 -21.58 13.37 -3.88
C PRO A 37 -22.47 13.01 -2.70
N THR A 38 -23.40 13.91 -2.38
CA THR A 38 -24.53 13.65 -1.50
C THR A 38 -25.16 12.31 -1.87
N ARG A 39 -25.32 11.45 -0.85
CA ARG A 39 -26.16 10.24 -0.85
C ARG A 39 -25.56 9.01 -1.56
N VAL A 40 -24.61 8.36 -0.89
CA VAL A 40 -24.44 6.91 -1.05
C VAL A 40 -25.42 6.24 -0.09
N SER A 41 -26.45 5.62 -0.66
CA SER A 41 -27.40 4.78 0.08
C SER A 41 -26.62 3.65 0.75
N VAL A 42 -26.60 3.68 2.09
CA VAL A 42 -26.09 2.60 2.94
C VAL A 42 -27.12 1.47 2.90
N GLU A 43 -27.05 0.61 1.89
CA GLU A 43 -27.75 -0.66 1.90
C GLU A 43 -26.80 -1.74 1.39
N ASN A 44 -26.44 -2.63 2.31
CA ASN A 44 -25.77 -3.92 2.12
C ASN A 44 -24.23 -3.93 2.07
N LEU A 45 -23.59 -3.59 3.20
CA LEU A 45 -22.32 -4.22 3.57
C LEU A 45 -22.35 -4.66 5.05
N ILE A 46 -22.47 -5.98 5.23
CA ILE A 46 -21.92 -6.80 6.32
C ILE A 46 -22.78 -6.93 7.60
N ASP A 47 -23.67 -7.95 7.60
CA ASP A 47 -24.02 -8.72 8.79
C ASP A 47 -22.84 -9.66 9.13
N GLY A 48 -22.00 -9.25 10.07
CA GLY A 48 -20.98 -10.07 10.70
C GLY A 48 -20.88 -9.71 12.19
N PRO A 49 -20.60 -10.66 13.09
CA PRO A 49 -20.59 -10.38 14.52
C PRO A 49 -19.48 -9.37 14.85
N ILE A 50 -19.89 -8.24 15.42
CA ILE A 50 -19.04 -7.17 15.92
C ILE A 50 -18.28 -7.72 17.13
N ILE A 51 -16.99 -8.00 16.98
CA ILE A 51 -16.09 -8.15 18.12
C ILE A 51 -15.72 -6.73 18.55
N GLU A 52 -16.41 -6.21 19.57
CA GLU A 52 -15.98 -5.00 20.27
C GLU A 52 -14.63 -5.28 20.95
N SER A 53 -13.55 -5.01 20.24
CA SER A 53 -12.21 -4.93 20.80
C SER A 53 -12.05 -3.57 21.45
N THR A 54 -12.16 -3.50 22.78
CA THR A 54 -11.82 -2.33 23.62
C THR A 54 -10.30 -2.08 23.64
N THR A 55 -9.65 -2.06 22.50
CA THR A 55 -8.23 -1.73 22.36
C THR A 55 -8.10 -0.25 22.05
N ASN A 56 -7.59 0.48 23.04
CA ASN A 56 -7.18 1.87 23.02
C ASN A 56 -6.79 2.37 21.59
N LYS A 57 -7.65 3.21 20.98
CA LYS A 57 -7.56 3.77 19.61
C LYS A 57 -6.24 4.52 19.33
N PHE A 58 -5.40 4.74 20.35
CA PHE A 58 -4.11 5.42 20.29
C PHE A 58 -2.89 4.52 20.01
N ALA A 59 -3.02 3.18 19.96
CA ALA A 59 -1.87 2.28 19.89
C ALA A 59 -1.50 1.78 18.48
N SER A 60 -2.45 1.67 17.55
CA SER A 60 -2.19 1.09 16.22
C SER A 60 -1.67 2.14 15.24
N ASN A 61 -0.39 2.09 14.91
CA ASN A 61 0.25 3.02 13.99
C ASN A 61 1.17 2.27 13.02
N TRP A 62 0.57 1.59 12.04
CA TRP A 62 1.28 0.74 11.09
C TRP A 62 2.29 1.53 10.24
N TRP A 63 2.10 2.84 10.03
CA TRP A 63 3.09 3.70 9.35
C TRP A 63 4.47 3.67 10.03
N ARG A 64 4.53 3.31 11.32
CA ARG A 64 5.80 3.15 12.04
C ARG A 64 6.71 2.14 11.33
N LEU A 65 6.15 1.13 10.66
CA LEU A 65 6.92 0.17 9.88
C LEU A 65 7.81 0.85 8.82
N GLY A 66 7.39 1.97 8.24
CA GLY A 66 8.15 2.68 7.21
C GLY A 66 9.29 3.58 7.74
N THR A 67 9.34 3.82 9.05
CA THR A 67 10.37 4.67 9.68
C THR A 67 11.69 3.92 9.88
N ARG A 68 12.84 4.59 9.72
CA ARG A 68 14.17 3.94 9.78
C ARG A 68 14.45 3.27 11.13
N LYS A 69 14.04 3.87 12.26
CA LYS A 69 14.29 3.29 13.59
C LYS A 69 13.49 2.03 13.85
N ASN A 70 12.18 2.06 13.57
CA ASN A 70 11.34 0.88 13.75
C ASN A 70 11.70 -0.19 12.73
N TYR A 71 12.16 0.21 11.53
CA TYR A 71 12.68 -0.73 10.54
C TYR A 71 13.82 -1.57 11.14
N ALA A 72 14.84 -0.90 11.69
CA ALA A 72 15.97 -1.58 12.31
C ALA A 72 15.58 -2.37 13.58
N LYS A 73 14.70 -1.83 14.42
CA LYS A 73 14.33 -2.45 15.70
C LYS A 73 13.53 -3.75 15.53
N HIS A 74 12.56 -3.78 14.63
CA HIS A 74 11.62 -4.89 14.52
C HIS A 74 11.94 -5.86 13.37
N HIS A 75 12.44 -5.40 12.21
CA HIS A 75 12.69 -6.30 11.08
C HIS A 75 13.99 -7.09 11.19
N LEU A 76 15.04 -6.52 11.81
CA LEU A 76 16.33 -7.23 11.96
C LEU A 76 16.26 -8.46 12.89
N GLN A 77 15.10 -8.69 13.54
CA GLN A 77 14.89 -9.76 14.50
C GLN A 77 13.85 -10.80 14.03
N ILE A 78 13.26 -10.63 12.84
CA ILE A 78 12.25 -11.54 12.27
C ILE A 78 12.90 -12.45 11.23
N ASN A 79 12.84 -13.75 11.50
CA ASN A 79 13.46 -14.80 10.71
C ASN A 79 12.42 -15.90 10.40
N ALA A 80 12.76 -16.83 9.51
CA ALA A 80 11.87 -17.93 9.10
C ALA A 80 11.36 -18.82 10.25
N THR A 81 12.07 -18.86 11.39
CA THR A 81 11.73 -19.73 12.53
C THR A 81 10.93 -19.04 13.63
N ASN A 82 11.09 -17.72 13.82
CA ASN A 82 10.56 -16.99 14.97
C ASN A 82 9.46 -15.97 14.60
N PHE A 83 9.18 -15.77 13.30
CA PHE A 83 8.30 -14.69 12.84
C PHE A 83 6.91 -14.70 13.48
N LYS A 84 6.30 -15.88 13.72
CA LYS A 84 4.97 -15.97 14.34
C LYS A 84 4.93 -15.35 15.74
N GLU A 85 5.88 -15.72 16.60
CA GLU A 85 5.99 -15.16 17.95
C GLU A 85 6.33 -13.66 17.88
N ARG A 86 7.29 -13.29 17.03
CA ARG A 86 7.75 -11.91 16.90
C ARG A 86 6.68 -10.96 16.38
N CYS A 87 5.82 -11.40 15.47
CA CYS A 87 4.68 -10.61 14.98
C CYS A 87 3.70 -10.26 16.10
N THR A 88 3.41 -11.21 17.02
CA THR A 88 2.51 -10.96 18.17
C THR A 88 3.10 -10.01 19.22
N GLN A 89 4.42 -9.85 19.25
CA GLN A 89 5.11 -8.94 20.17
C GLN A 89 5.13 -7.48 19.70
N ILE A 90 4.60 -7.18 18.51
CA ILE A 90 4.59 -5.82 17.96
C ILE A 90 3.36 -5.07 18.51
N ASP A 91 3.60 -4.24 19.50
CA ASP A 91 2.59 -3.49 20.27
C ASP A 91 1.81 -2.44 19.47
N PHE A 92 2.36 -1.96 18.36
CA PHE A 92 1.72 -0.96 17.50
C PHE A 92 0.96 -1.54 16.29
N LEU A 93 0.81 -2.86 16.21
CA LEU A 93 -0.02 -3.55 15.23
C LEU A 93 -1.31 -4.06 15.87
N THR A 94 -2.41 -4.03 15.12
CA THR A 94 -3.68 -4.64 15.56
C THR A 94 -3.56 -6.17 15.57
N PRO A 95 -4.44 -6.88 16.31
CA PRO A 95 -4.47 -8.34 16.29
C PRO A 95 -4.57 -8.91 14.87
N LEU A 96 -5.37 -8.31 14.00
CA LEU A 96 -5.48 -8.71 12.59
C LEU A 96 -4.17 -8.47 11.82
N GLN A 97 -3.50 -7.34 12.03
CA GLN A 97 -2.20 -7.07 11.41
C GLN A 97 -1.12 -8.04 11.89
N GLN A 98 -1.13 -8.44 13.17
CA GLN A 98 -0.22 -9.44 13.73
C GLN A 98 -0.48 -10.83 13.14
N GLU A 99 -1.75 -11.21 12.94
CA GLU A 99 -2.13 -12.44 12.25
C GLU A 99 -1.63 -12.44 10.81
N LEU A 100 -1.87 -11.37 10.06
CA LEU A 100 -1.39 -11.21 8.68
C LEU A 100 0.13 -11.27 8.63
N CYS A 101 0.84 -10.57 9.52
CA CYS A 101 2.30 -10.63 9.66
C CYS A 101 2.80 -12.09 9.84
N SER A 102 2.04 -12.90 10.58
CA SER A 102 2.36 -14.30 10.88
C SER A 102 2.11 -15.27 9.73
N LEU A 103 1.72 -14.79 8.54
CA LEU A 103 1.60 -15.61 7.34
C LEU A 103 2.98 -15.93 6.73
N HIS A 104 3.91 -14.97 6.73
CA HIS A 104 5.24 -15.14 6.15
C HIS A 104 6.28 -14.25 6.82
N HIS A 105 7.47 -14.81 7.06
CA HIS A 105 8.59 -14.09 7.69
C HIS A 105 9.03 -12.81 6.94
N ASN A 106 8.91 -12.78 5.61
CA ASN A 106 9.27 -11.62 4.80
C ASN A 106 8.11 -10.61 4.60
N LEU A 107 6.88 -10.93 5.02
CA LEU A 107 5.71 -10.08 4.72
C LEU A 107 5.82 -8.71 5.38
N LEU A 108 6.24 -8.66 6.64
CA LEU A 108 6.37 -7.40 7.36
C LEU A 108 7.45 -6.48 6.75
N ASN A 109 8.52 -7.06 6.19
CA ASN A 109 9.55 -6.33 5.46
C ASN A 109 9.00 -5.73 4.15
N VAL A 110 8.17 -6.49 3.43
CA VAL A 110 7.50 -6.02 2.21
C VAL A 110 6.54 -4.87 2.52
N VAL A 111 5.72 -5.00 3.56
CA VAL A 111 4.79 -3.94 4.00
C VAL A 111 5.56 -2.69 4.45
N SER A 112 6.63 -2.87 5.24
CA SER A 112 7.49 -1.77 5.67
C SER A 112 8.11 -1.01 4.50
N ARG A 113 8.63 -1.73 3.50
CA ARG A 113 9.17 -1.15 2.28
C ARG A 113 8.11 -0.31 1.55
N GLY A 114 6.87 -0.81 1.46
CA GLY A 114 5.76 -0.09 0.85
C GLY A 114 5.34 1.16 1.64
N ALA A 115 5.23 1.04 2.96
CA ALA A 115 4.98 2.18 3.86
C ALA A 115 6.05 3.27 3.69
N ARG A 116 7.31 2.85 3.57
CA ARG A 116 8.43 3.75 3.34
C ARG A 116 8.36 4.46 1.98
N PHE A 117 7.99 3.75 0.91
CA PHE A 117 7.78 4.38 -0.39
C PHE A 117 6.68 5.45 -0.32
N GLY A 118 5.58 5.18 0.39
CA GLY A 118 4.53 6.17 0.60
C GLY A 118 5.02 7.41 1.37
N ILE A 119 5.80 7.22 2.44
CA ILE A 119 6.40 8.32 3.22
C ILE A 119 7.35 9.16 2.36
N GLU A 120 8.27 8.50 1.64
CA GLU A 120 9.29 9.18 0.82
C GLU A 120 8.63 9.97 -0.32
N GLU A 121 7.60 9.42 -0.95
CA GLU A 121 6.83 10.11 -1.99
C GLU A 121 6.04 11.30 -1.43
N CYS A 122 5.39 11.12 -0.27
CA CYS A 122 4.69 12.20 0.42
C CYS A 122 5.62 13.36 0.76
N GLN A 123 6.82 13.08 1.29
CA GLN A 123 7.85 14.08 1.56
C GLN A 123 8.32 14.76 0.29
N PHE A 124 8.47 14.02 -0.81
CA PHE A 124 8.88 14.58 -2.09
C PHE A 124 7.83 15.54 -2.65
N GLN A 125 6.54 15.18 -2.60
CA GLN A 125 5.44 16.03 -3.07
C GLN A 125 5.29 17.30 -2.23
N PHE A 126 5.40 17.19 -0.90
CA PHE A 126 5.15 18.29 0.02
C PHE A 126 6.43 19.04 0.44
N LYS A 127 7.58 18.80 -0.19
CA LYS A 127 8.89 19.36 0.23
C LYS A 127 8.95 20.89 0.34
N MET A 128 8.10 21.61 -0.40
CA MET A 128 8.02 23.08 -0.38
C MET A 128 6.79 23.62 0.35
N ASN A 129 5.98 22.74 0.95
CA ASN A 129 4.74 23.12 1.63
C ASN A 129 5.03 23.37 3.13
N ARG A 130 4.14 24.14 3.78
CA ARG A 130 4.22 24.41 5.23
C ARG A 130 4.17 23.12 6.05
N TRP A 131 3.33 22.17 5.63
CA TRP A 131 3.38 20.79 6.08
C TRP A 131 4.14 19.99 5.02
N ASN A 132 5.29 19.42 5.40
CA ASN A 132 6.23 18.77 4.49
C ASN A 132 6.27 17.25 4.62
N CYS A 133 5.22 16.65 5.21
CA CYS A 133 5.11 15.22 5.46
C CYS A 133 6.28 14.61 6.27
N SER A 134 6.91 15.39 7.15
CA SER A 134 8.00 14.89 7.99
C SER A 134 7.53 13.77 8.91
N ALA A 135 8.09 12.58 8.72
CA ALA A 135 7.84 11.41 9.56
C ALA A 135 8.79 11.42 10.78
N HIS A 136 8.22 11.47 11.97
CA HIS A 136 8.91 11.46 13.25
C HIS A 136 8.78 10.09 13.93
N ASP A 137 9.75 9.71 14.75
CA ASP A 137 9.75 8.41 15.45
C ASP A 137 8.86 8.39 16.72
N ASN A 138 7.92 9.34 16.86
CA ASN A 138 7.04 9.48 18.02
C ASN A 138 5.80 8.59 17.90
N GLN A 139 4.92 8.59 18.92
CA GLN A 139 3.67 7.79 18.95
C GLN A 139 2.79 8.02 17.70
N SER A 140 2.75 9.25 17.19
CA SER A 140 2.17 9.60 15.90
C SER A 140 3.28 9.87 14.87
N VAL A 141 3.47 8.96 13.90
CA VAL A 141 4.50 9.07 12.85
C VAL A 141 4.47 10.43 12.15
N PHE A 142 3.29 11.01 11.93
CA PHE A 142 3.17 12.31 11.24
C PHE A 142 2.72 13.45 12.17
N GLY A 143 2.90 13.27 13.49
CA GLY A 143 2.39 14.21 14.49
C GLY A 143 0.87 14.14 14.65
N SER A 144 0.34 15.11 15.38
CA SER A 144 -1.11 15.32 15.54
C SER A 144 -1.70 15.88 14.23
N ILE A 145 -1.92 15.01 13.25
CA ILE A 145 -2.85 15.28 12.15
C ILE A 145 -4.24 14.96 12.69
N ILE A 146 -4.75 15.86 13.54
CA ILE A 146 -5.95 15.62 14.37
C ILE A 146 -7.23 15.69 13.52
N ASP A 147 -7.18 16.32 12.34
CA ASP A 147 -8.37 16.65 11.57
C ASP A 147 -8.46 15.93 10.22
N ILE A 148 -9.68 15.83 9.71
CA ILE A 148 -10.01 15.56 8.31
C ILE A 148 -9.39 16.69 7.46
N SER A 149 -8.31 16.39 6.74
CA SER A 149 -7.58 17.36 5.92
C SER A 149 -7.18 16.77 4.57
N GLU A 150 -6.88 17.64 3.60
CA GLU A 150 -6.39 17.22 2.28
C GLU A 150 -5.05 16.49 2.38
N GLU A 151 -4.16 16.94 3.28
CA GLU A 151 -2.87 16.31 3.54
C GLU A 151 -3.03 14.90 4.10
N LYS A 152 -3.99 14.72 5.02
CA LYS A 152 -4.33 13.40 5.57
C LYS A 152 -4.87 12.48 4.48
N ALA A 153 -5.76 13.00 3.64
CA ALA A 153 -6.33 12.23 2.54
C ALA A 153 -5.25 11.76 1.56
N PHE A 154 -4.37 12.67 1.15
CA PHE A 154 -3.23 12.34 0.31
C PHE A 154 -2.31 11.30 0.96
N LEU A 155 -2.00 11.47 2.25
CA LEU A 155 -1.13 10.58 2.99
C LEU A 155 -1.68 9.14 3.05
N HIS A 156 -2.97 8.97 3.33
CA HIS A 156 -3.64 7.67 3.32
C HIS A 156 -3.58 7.01 1.93
N ALA A 157 -3.91 7.77 0.88
CA ALA A 157 -3.89 7.28 -0.49
C ALA A 157 -2.48 6.85 -0.93
N ILE A 158 -1.46 7.70 -0.77
CA ILE A 158 -0.10 7.40 -1.23
C ILE A 158 0.56 6.29 -0.42
N SER A 159 0.29 6.22 0.89
CA SER A 159 0.79 5.14 1.75
C SER A 159 0.18 3.80 1.34
N THR A 160 -1.11 3.79 1.04
CA THR A 160 -1.81 2.60 0.57
C THR A 160 -1.29 2.14 -0.79
N ALA A 161 -1.14 3.05 -1.74
CA ALA A 161 -0.53 2.77 -3.05
C ALA A 161 0.89 2.18 -2.90
N GLY A 162 1.71 2.73 -1.99
CA GLY A 162 3.06 2.23 -1.72
C GLY A 162 3.05 0.78 -1.22
N VAL A 163 2.11 0.41 -0.35
CA VAL A 163 1.97 -0.97 0.16
C VAL A 163 1.47 -1.91 -0.95
N VAL A 164 0.45 -1.53 -1.72
CA VAL A 164 -0.04 -2.32 -2.86
C VAL A 164 1.10 -2.59 -3.82
N TYR A 165 1.83 -1.56 -4.24
CA TYR A 165 2.97 -1.70 -5.13
C TYR A 165 4.03 -2.66 -4.60
N SER A 166 4.43 -2.50 -3.34
CA SER A 166 5.46 -3.34 -2.72
C SER A 166 5.03 -4.81 -2.61
N VAL A 167 3.79 -5.07 -2.19
CA VAL A 167 3.23 -6.43 -2.04
C VAL A 167 3.11 -7.11 -3.39
N THR A 168 2.49 -6.46 -4.36
CA THR A 168 2.35 -7.00 -5.73
C THR A 168 3.71 -7.33 -6.33
N ARG A 169 4.68 -6.43 -6.18
CA ARG A 169 6.04 -6.63 -6.71
C ARG A 169 6.79 -7.73 -5.98
N ALA A 170 6.55 -7.93 -4.69
CA ALA A 170 7.14 -9.02 -3.93
C ALA A 170 6.58 -10.38 -4.38
N CYS A 171 5.27 -10.45 -4.68
CA CYS A 171 4.63 -11.64 -5.22
C CYS A 171 5.26 -12.06 -6.57
N THR A 172 5.42 -11.13 -7.51
CA THR A 172 5.98 -11.47 -8.83
C THR A 172 7.46 -11.80 -8.81
N LYS A 173 8.19 -11.34 -7.80
CA LYS A 173 9.57 -11.76 -7.55
C LYS A 173 9.70 -13.11 -6.83
N GLY A 174 8.60 -13.67 -6.31
CA GLY A 174 8.64 -14.86 -5.45
C GLY A 174 9.23 -14.60 -4.06
N GLU A 175 9.20 -13.35 -3.58
CA GLU A 175 9.61 -12.98 -2.21
C GLU A 175 8.58 -13.45 -1.15
N LEU A 176 7.37 -13.78 -1.58
CA LEU A 176 6.24 -14.29 -0.79
C LEU A 176 5.71 -15.58 -1.44
N ASN A 177 5.26 -16.54 -0.62
CA ASN A 177 4.78 -17.83 -1.10
C ASN A 177 3.23 -17.95 -1.14
N GLN A 178 2.50 -16.98 -0.58
CA GLN A 178 1.03 -16.94 -0.61
C GLN A 178 0.47 -16.44 -1.95
N CYS A 179 1.30 -15.86 -2.80
CA CYS A 179 0.92 -15.21 -4.04
C CYS A 179 1.98 -15.45 -5.13
N GLY A 180 1.68 -15.04 -6.37
CA GLY A 180 2.56 -15.23 -7.51
C GLY A 180 2.22 -14.29 -8.67
N CYS A 181 2.44 -14.77 -9.89
CA CYS A 181 2.12 -14.04 -11.11
C CYS A 181 0.62 -14.11 -11.41
N ASP A 182 0.08 -13.06 -12.03
CA ASP A 182 -1.25 -13.13 -12.63
C ASP A 182 -1.19 -13.80 -14.00
N ASP A 183 -1.79 -14.99 -14.12
CA ASP A 183 -1.87 -15.73 -15.37
C ASP A 183 -3.22 -15.56 -16.09
N LYS A 184 -4.16 -14.77 -15.55
CA LYS A 184 -5.48 -14.54 -16.17
C LYS A 184 -5.34 -13.99 -17.59
N VAL A 185 -4.37 -13.12 -17.80
CA VAL A 185 -4.12 -12.47 -19.08
C VAL A 185 -3.62 -13.48 -20.15
N LYS A 186 -2.86 -14.50 -19.74
CA LYS A 186 -2.36 -15.56 -20.65
C LYS A 186 -3.49 -16.47 -21.16
N SER A 187 -4.61 -16.53 -20.44
CA SER A 187 -5.78 -17.31 -20.87
C SER A 187 -6.63 -16.63 -21.94
N GLN A 188 -6.33 -15.38 -22.29
CA GLN A 188 -7.10 -14.60 -23.24
C GLN A 188 -6.70 -14.95 -24.68
N ASP A 189 -7.67 -15.38 -25.50
CA ASP A 189 -7.43 -15.75 -26.90
C ASP A 189 -7.04 -14.53 -27.75
N ILE A 190 -5.76 -14.45 -28.14
CA ILE A 190 -5.23 -13.35 -28.95
C ILE A 190 -5.27 -13.68 -30.46
N LYS A 191 -5.95 -14.76 -30.89
CA LYS A 191 -6.08 -15.16 -32.30
C LYS A 191 -4.74 -15.13 -33.06
N GLY A 192 -3.65 -15.50 -32.40
CA GLY A 192 -2.31 -15.63 -33.00
C GLY A 192 -1.57 -14.33 -33.35
N LYS A 193 -1.96 -13.16 -32.83
CA LYS A 193 -1.27 -11.89 -33.17
C LYS A 193 0.03 -11.65 -32.41
N TRP A 194 0.14 -12.20 -31.20
CA TRP A 194 1.31 -12.16 -30.31
C TRP A 194 1.04 -13.09 -29.11
N GLU A 195 2.04 -13.37 -28.29
CA GLU A 195 1.92 -14.23 -27.11
C GLU A 195 2.23 -13.45 -25.83
N TRP A 196 1.43 -13.65 -24.79
CA TRP A 196 1.74 -13.14 -23.45
C TRP A 196 2.91 -13.94 -22.85
N GLY A 197 3.99 -13.25 -22.50
CA GLY A 197 5.16 -13.86 -21.85
C GLY A 197 5.43 -13.28 -20.46
N GLY A 198 6.29 -13.95 -19.70
CA GLY A 198 6.77 -13.46 -18.40
C GLY A 198 5.79 -13.65 -17.24
N CYS A 199 5.98 -12.81 -16.22
CA CYS A 199 5.21 -12.81 -14.97
C CYS A 199 4.48 -11.47 -14.88
N SER A 200 3.15 -11.50 -15.00
CA SER A 200 2.31 -10.31 -14.79
C SER A 200 2.13 -10.06 -13.30
N ASP A 201 2.06 -8.78 -12.93
CA ASP A 201 1.80 -8.33 -11.57
C ASP A 201 0.34 -8.60 -11.16
N ASP A 202 0.12 -9.38 -10.10
CA ASP A 202 -1.22 -9.61 -9.52
C ASP A 202 -1.62 -8.46 -8.58
N ILE A 203 -2.08 -7.36 -9.20
CA ILE A 203 -2.53 -6.16 -8.49
C ILE A 203 -3.75 -6.45 -7.60
N TYR A 204 -4.59 -7.40 -8.00
CA TYR A 204 -5.79 -7.77 -7.22
C TYR A 204 -5.38 -8.34 -5.86
N TYR A 205 -4.43 -9.27 -5.82
CA TYR A 205 -3.89 -9.79 -4.57
C TYR A 205 -3.30 -8.68 -3.69
N GLY A 206 -2.48 -7.80 -4.27
CA GLY A 206 -1.88 -6.68 -3.54
C GLY A 206 -2.91 -5.73 -2.95
N SER A 207 -3.96 -5.41 -3.71
CA SER A 207 -5.08 -4.56 -3.29
C SER A 207 -5.87 -5.19 -2.14
N GLU A 208 -6.28 -6.46 -2.25
CA GLU A 208 -7.05 -7.17 -1.22
C GLU A 208 -6.25 -7.39 0.07
N PHE A 209 -4.97 -7.75 -0.05
CA PHE A 209 -4.08 -7.85 1.12
C PHE A 209 -3.99 -6.49 1.83
N THR A 210 -3.78 -5.42 1.08
CA THR A 210 -3.60 -4.08 1.63
C THR A 210 -4.88 -3.58 2.28
N ARG A 211 -6.04 -3.86 1.68
CA ARG A 211 -7.36 -3.60 2.26
C ARG A 211 -7.49 -4.25 3.63
N ARG A 212 -7.21 -5.56 3.74
CA ARG A 212 -7.28 -6.28 5.04
C ARG A 212 -6.29 -5.74 6.07
N PHE A 213 -5.10 -5.30 5.64
CA PHE A 213 -4.06 -4.84 6.55
C PHE A 213 -4.30 -3.40 7.04
N ILE A 214 -4.48 -2.45 6.11
CA ILE A 214 -4.59 -1.02 6.41
C ILE A 214 -5.97 -0.67 6.95
N ASP A 215 -7.06 -1.18 6.36
CA ASP A 215 -8.41 -0.79 6.76
C ASP A 215 -8.80 -1.36 8.14
N SER A 216 -8.02 -2.31 8.68
CA SER A 216 -8.27 -2.95 9.99
C SER A 216 -8.24 -2.01 11.19
N ILE A 217 -7.63 -0.83 11.05
CA ILE A 217 -7.57 0.20 12.11
C ILE A 217 -8.69 1.23 12.01
N GLU A 218 -9.41 1.27 10.88
CA GLU A 218 -10.39 2.32 10.59
C GLU A 218 -11.78 1.96 11.11
N ASN A 219 -12.48 2.94 11.68
CA ASN A 219 -13.85 2.75 12.16
C ASN A 219 -14.87 3.21 11.11
N PRO A 220 -15.68 2.32 10.51
CA PRO A 220 -16.66 2.70 9.48
C PRO A 220 -17.84 3.52 10.02
N THR A 221 -18.00 3.67 11.34
CA THR A 221 -19.09 4.46 11.93
C THR A 221 -18.75 5.93 12.14
N ASP A 222 -17.46 6.28 12.06
CA ASP A 222 -16.95 7.63 12.32
C ASP A 222 -16.64 8.33 10.99
N SER A 223 -16.84 9.66 10.93
CA SER A 223 -16.61 10.43 9.70
C SER A 223 -15.14 10.37 9.26
N GLU A 224 -14.22 10.39 10.23
CA GLU A 224 -12.79 10.24 9.98
C GLU A 224 -12.47 8.86 9.38
N GLY A 225 -13.03 7.78 9.95
CA GLY A 225 -12.78 6.43 9.47
C GLY A 225 -13.39 6.18 8.08
N ILE A 226 -14.58 6.72 7.79
CA ILE A 226 -15.17 6.68 6.44
C ILE A 226 -14.26 7.39 5.43
N MET A 227 -13.74 8.56 5.79
CA MET A 227 -12.80 9.30 4.94
C MET A 227 -11.52 8.51 4.71
N ASN A 228 -10.92 7.96 5.77
CA ASN A 228 -9.69 7.17 5.68
C ASN A 228 -9.89 5.92 4.81
N LEU A 229 -10.99 5.18 5.00
CA LEU A 229 -11.36 4.02 4.16
C LEU A 229 -11.50 4.40 2.69
N HIS A 230 -12.15 5.53 2.40
CA HIS A 230 -12.27 6.04 1.04
C HIS A 230 -10.91 6.38 0.43
N ASN A 231 -10.05 7.09 1.17
CA ASN A 231 -8.73 7.48 0.68
C ASN A 231 -7.80 6.28 0.49
N ASN A 232 -7.87 5.28 1.37
CA ASN A 232 -7.18 4.02 1.20
C ASN A 232 -7.65 3.32 -0.09
N GLU A 233 -8.96 3.27 -0.34
CA GLU A 233 -9.51 2.69 -1.56
C GLU A 233 -9.06 3.43 -2.83
N VAL A 234 -9.00 4.77 -2.80
CA VAL A 234 -8.41 5.55 -3.88
C VAL A 234 -6.96 5.13 -4.11
N GLY A 235 -6.15 5.05 -3.05
CA GLY A 235 -4.76 4.60 -3.13
C GLY A 235 -4.59 3.20 -3.73
N ARG A 236 -5.53 2.28 -3.53
CA ARG A 236 -5.48 0.92 -4.10
C ARG A 236 -5.75 0.86 -5.61
N ARG A 237 -6.36 1.89 -6.19
CA ARG A 237 -6.80 1.90 -7.60
C ARG A 237 -5.86 2.65 -8.55
N VAL A 238 -4.86 3.34 -8.02
CA VAL A 238 -3.91 4.18 -8.77
C VAL A 238 -2.77 3.36 -9.36
#